data_AF-A0A5P9CJR2-F1
#
_entry.id   AF-A0A5P9CJR2-F1
#
_cell.length_a   1.000
_cell.length_b   1.000
_cell.length_c   1.000
_cell.angle_alpha   90.00
_cell.angle_beta   90.00
_cell.angle_gamma   90.00
#
_symmetry.space_group_name_H-M   'P 1'
#
loop_
_entity.id
_entity.type
_entity.pdbx_description
1 polymer ?
#
loop_
_entity_poly.entity_id
_entity_poly.type
_entity_poly.pdbx_seq_one_letter_code
_entity_poly.pdbx_strand_id
1 'polypeptide(L)'
;MKLFNLILSVSFCVILSSHVLADESNVFCSKPDGSHWDWLEDDNEEQVVIDGSWVEREEYRGDYFLVLRSSYIDVNQQCKTEFGSQYLAQPAKNSLSSWYKFMLFDQETNTYSIADGYIPPTNSMPRISDVNLKYDIQPLLNSLDKISRLNGYSYSWRPDSIQGHLAGQYEYGVIAQEVQSELPELAKRDIQGTLRVDYIGLIPVLLESIKELKTRVETLESSQ
;
A
#
# COMPACT_ATOMS: atom_id res chain seq x y z
N MET A 1 42.28 -64.50 -15.96
CA MET A 1 41.04 -64.35 -15.16
C MET A 1 40.70 -62.87 -15.13
N LYS A 2 39.52 -62.47 -15.63
CA LYS A 2 39.08 -61.08 -15.87
C LYS A 2 38.86 -60.32 -14.55
N LEU A 3 39.25 -59.05 -14.48
CA LEU A 3 38.70 -58.04 -13.53
C LEU A 3 38.78 -56.66 -14.22
N PHE A 4 37.71 -56.22 -14.89
CA PHE A 4 36.60 -55.37 -14.42
C PHE A 4 36.99 -53.91 -14.10
N ASN A 5 36.62 -53.03 -15.03
CA ASN A 5 36.58 -51.57 -14.89
C ASN A 5 35.60 -51.17 -13.78
N LEU A 6 36.00 -50.20 -12.94
CA LEU A 6 35.08 -49.45 -12.08
C LEU A 6 35.28 -47.96 -12.36
N ILE A 7 34.38 -47.39 -13.16
CA ILE A 7 34.27 -45.95 -13.37
C ILE A 7 33.49 -45.39 -12.18
N LEU A 8 34.14 -44.60 -11.32
CA LEU A 8 33.46 -43.80 -10.30
C LEU A 8 32.80 -42.59 -10.99
N SER A 9 31.48 -42.63 -11.19
CA SER A 9 30.71 -41.44 -11.51
C SER A 9 30.44 -40.65 -10.23
N VAL A 10 31.19 -39.57 -10.01
CA VAL A 10 30.87 -38.60 -8.96
C VAL A 10 29.64 -37.82 -9.43
N SER A 11 28.47 -38.23 -8.95
CA SER A 11 27.23 -37.51 -9.17
C SER A 11 27.26 -36.25 -8.29
N PHE A 12 27.62 -35.13 -8.90
CA PHE A 12 27.59 -33.81 -8.26
C PHE A 12 26.12 -33.40 -8.11
N CYS A 13 25.55 -33.73 -6.95
CA CYS A 13 24.21 -33.34 -6.57
C CYS A 13 24.23 -31.83 -6.30
N VAL A 14 23.87 -31.03 -7.31
CA VAL A 14 23.63 -29.59 -7.16
C VAL A 14 22.36 -29.44 -6.34
N ILE A 15 22.52 -29.24 -5.03
CA ILE A 15 21.43 -28.82 -4.16
C ILE A 15 21.13 -27.36 -4.53
N LEU A 16 20.14 -27.15 -5.40
CA LEU A 16 19.49 -25.86 -5.56
C LEU A 16 18.70 -25.60 -4.27
N SER A 17 19.32 -24.89 -3.31
CA SER A 17 18.60 -24.30 -2.19
C SER A 17 17.71 -23.19 -2.75
N SER A 18 16.45 -23.52 -3.05
CA SER A 18 15.42 -22.51 -3.23
C SER A 18 15.21 -21.82 -1.89
N HIS A 19 15.93 -20.72 -1.66
CA HIS A 19 15.55 -19.76 -0.65
C HIS A 19 14.20 -19.18 -1.10
N VAL A 20 13.11 -19.74 -0.58
CA VAL A 20 11.84 -19.03 -0.58
C VAL A 20 12.07 -17.84 0.33
N LEU A 21 12.30 -16.67 -0.25
CA LEU A 21 12.39 -15.42 0.50
C LEU A 21 11.01 -15.17 1.10
N ALA A 22 10.95 -15.00 2.42
CA ALA A 22 9.75 -14.49 3.05
C ALA A 22 9.55 -13.04 2.60
N ASP A 23 8.31 -12.68 2.28
CA ASP A 23 7.91 -11.29 2.11
C ASP A 23 7.76 -10.64 3.50
N GLU A 24 7.70 -9.32 3.54
CA GLU A 24 7.39 -8.54 4.73
C GLU A 24 6.07 -7.77 4.55
N SER A 25 5.38 -7.50 5.66
CA SER A 25 4.22 -6.61 5.70
C SER A 25 4.30 -5.70 6.90
N ASN A 26 3.88 -4.44 6.74
CA ASN A 26 3.67 -3.54 7.87
C ASN A 26 2.45 -4.00 8.67
N VAL A 27 2.43 -3.69 9.96
CA VAL A 27 1.32 -4.02 10.87
C VAL A 27 0.61 -2.74 11.30
N PHE A 28 -0.72 -2.76 11.25
CA PHE A 28 -1.56 -1.75 11.89
C PHE A 28 -2.53 -2.40 12.87
N CYS A 29 -2.96 -1.63 13.86
CA CYS A 29 -3.88 -2.06 14.90
C CYS A 29 -5.24 -1.41 14.67
N SER A 30 -6.33 -2.18 14.72
CA SER A 30 -7.67 -1.62 14.53
C SER A 30 -8.70 -2.19 15.48
N LYS A 31 -9.75 -1.42 15.76
CA LYS A 31 -10.96 -1.95 16.41
C LYS A 31 -11.69 -2.94 15.49
N PRO A 32 -12.47 -3.89 16.05
CA PRO A 32 -13.17 -4.90 15.25
C PRO A 32 -14.24 -4.32 14.31
N ASP A 33 -14.72 -3.11 14.60
CA ASP A 33 -15.70 -2.37 13.80
C ASP A 33 -15.05 -1.39 12.80
N GLY A 34 -13.72 -1.29 12.77
CA GLY A 34 -12.97 -0.37 11.92
C GLY A 34 -13.08 1.11 12.31
N SER A 35 -13.72 1.44 13.44
CA SER A 35 -13.95 2.84 13.86
C SER A 35 -12.68 3.58 14.25
N HIS A 36 -11.63 2.86 14.61
CA HIS A 36 -10.30 3.38 14.89
C HIS A 36 -9.25 2.41 14.37
N TRP A 37 -8.20 2.96 13.80
CA TRP A 37 -6.98 2.24 13.48
C TRP A 37 -5.78 3.16 13.62
N ASP A 38 -4.62 2.57 13.90
CA ASP A 38 -3.34 3.27 13.86
C ASP A 38 -2.21 2.30 13.49
N TRP A 39 -1.07 2.82 13.05
CA TRP A 39 0.10 1.99 12.78
C TRP A 39 0.64 1.41 14.08
N LEU A 40 1.11 0.16 14.02
CA LEU A 40 1.91 -0.38 15.11
C LEU A 40 3.35 0.09 14.90
N GLU A 41 3.87 0.88 15.83
CA GLU A 41 5.22 1.42 15.79
C GLU A 41 6.06 0.83 16.93
N ASP A 42 7.37 0.69 16.71
CA ASP A 42 8.33 0.26 17.71
C ASP A 42 8.81 1.42 18.59
N ASP A 43 9.73 1.14 19.51
CA ASP A 43 10.28 2.15 20.44
C ASP A 43 11.03 3.31 19.73
N ASN A 44 11.35 3.18 18.44
CA ASN A 44 12.01 4.21 17.63
C ASN A 44 11.02 4.96 16.72
N GLU A 45 9.71 4.78 16.89
CA GLU A 45 8.66 5.33 16.03
C GLU A 45 8.73 4.77 14.58
N GLU A 46 9.35 3.60 14.39
CA GLU A 46 9.37 2.89 13.10
C GLU A 46 8.23 1.88 13.02
N GLN A 47 7.64 1.71 11.83
CA GLN A 47 6.53 0.77 11.65
C GLN A 47 6.99 -0.67 11.87
N VAL A 48 6.27 -1.40 12.72
CA VAL A 48 6.52 -2.83 12.94
C VAL A 48 6.21 -3.61 11.67
N VAL A 49 7.19 -4.40 11.24
CA VAL A 49 7.09 -5.34 10.11
C VAL A 49 7.00 -6.78 10.61
N ILE A 50 6.30 -7.62 9.84
CA ILE A 50 6.17 -9.04 10.11
C ILE A 50 6.48 -9.86 8.86
N ASP A 51 7.27 -10.91 9.02
CA ASP A 51 7.66 -11.83 7.95
C ASP A 51 6.52 -12.80 7.59
N GLY A 52 6.34 -13.07 6.30
CA GLY A 52 5.29 -13.94 5.81
C GLY A 52 5.27 -14.07 4.28
N SER A 53 4.07 -14.19 3.71
CA SER A 53 3.88 -14.24 2.26
C SER A 53 2.49 -13.77 1.88
N TRP A 54 2.37 -12.96 0.84
CA TRP A 54 1.06 -12.61 0.29
C TRP A 54 0.45 -13.80 -0.45
N VAL A 55 -0.75 -14.21 -0.08
CA VAL A 55 -1.46 -15.34 -0.68
C VAL A 55 -2.85 -14.93 -1.14
N GLU A 56 -3.16 -15.29 -2.38
CA GLU A 56 -4.52 -15.23 -2.92
C GLU A 56 -5.24 -16.54 -2.64
N ARG A 57 -6.51 -16.46 -2.21
CA ARG A 57 -7.37 -17.62 -2.01
C ARG A 57 -8.74 -17.36 -2.60
N GLU A 58 -9.03 -18.02 -3.72
CA GLU A 58 -10.35 -17.94 -4.39
C GLU A 58 -11.50 -18.28 -3.43
N GLU A 59 -11.28 -19.21 -2.51
CA GLU A 59 -12.26 -19.66 -1.50
C GLU A 59 -12.72 -18.52 -0.57
N TYR A 60 -11.87 -17.53 -0.31
CA TYR A 60 -12.16 -16.45 0.62
C TYR A 60 -12.28 -15.07 -0.02
N ARG A 61 -12.21 -14.99 -1.36
CA ARG A 61 -12.37 -13.75 -2.15
C ARG A 61 -11.50 -12.59 -1.64
N GLY A 62 -10.21 -12.83 -1.45
CA GLY A 62 -9.29 -11.76 -1.06
C GLY A 62 -7.83 -12.19 -0.97
N ASP A 63 -6.96 -11.18 -0.89
CA ASP A 63 -5.55 -11.34 -0.52
C ASP A 63 -5.44 -11.46 1.01
N TYR A 64 -4.59 -12.37 1.46
CA TYR A 64 -4.21 -12.53 2.86
C TYR A 64 -2.70 -12.44 3.00
N PHE A 65 -2.22 -12.00 4.15
CA PHE A 65 -0.81 -12.15 4.50
C PHE A 65 -0.64 -13.38 5.39
N LEU A 66 0.01 -14.41 4.85
CA LEU A 66 0.25 -15.68 5.53
C LEU A 66 1.43 -15.54 6.48
N VAL A 67 1.20 -15.83 7.77
CA VAL A 67 2.21 -15.77 8.83
C VAL A 67 2.10 -17.00 9.74
N LEU A 68 3.15 -17.26 10.52
CA LEU A 68 3.08 -18.23 11.62
C LEU A 68 2.14 -17.73 12.72
N ARG A 69 1.36 -18.64 13.30
CA ARG A 69 0.45 -18.31 14.40
C ARG A 69 1.18 -17.68 15.60
N SER A 70 2.38 -18.16 15.91
CA SER A 70 3.22 -17.57 16.97
C SER A 70 3.57 -16.11 16.68
N SER A 71 4.05 -15.80 15.47
CA SER A 71 4.40 -14.45 15.06
C SER A 71 3.20 -13.50 15.10
N TYR A 72 2.01 -13.97 14.70
CA TYR A 72 0.78 -13.19 14.82
C TYR A 72 0.40 -12.91 16.28
N ILE A 73 0.53 -13.90 17.17
CA ILE A 73 0.21 -13.73 18.60
C ILE A 73 1.05 -12.58 19.19
N ASP A 74 2.32 -12.50 18.83
CA ASP A 74 3.22 -11.46 19.33
C ASP A 74 2.78 -10.06 18.88
N VAL A 75 2.59 -9.83 17.58
CA VAL A 75 2.17 -8.50 17.06
C VAL A 75 0.74 -8.13 17.48
N ASN A 76 -0.16 -9.12 17.60
CA ASN A 76 -1.52 -8.87 18.08
C ASN A 76 -1.52 -8.52 19.57
N GLN A 77 -0.61 -9.08 20.36
CA GLN A 77 -0.45 -8.70 21.75
C GLN A 77 0.13 -7.30 21.89
N GLN A 78 1.06 -6.90 21.02
CA GLN A 78 1.57 -5.52 20.97
C GLN A 78 0.44 -4.53 20.70
N CYS A 79 -0.41 -4.77 19.68
CA CYS A 79 -1.59 -3.94 19.43
C CYS A 79 -2.51 -3.80 20.65
N LYS A 80 -2.74 -4.90 21.38
CA LYS A 80 -3.59 -4.88 22.57
C LYS A 80 -2.97 -4.14 23.75
N THR A 81 -1.65 -4.22 23.89
CA THR A 81 -0.91 -3.51 24.92
C THR A 81 -0.92 -2.01 24.64
N GLU A 82 -0.67 -1.61 23.40
CA GLU A 82 -0.53 -0.20 23.01
C GLU A 82 -1.88 0.53 22.96
N PHE A 83 -2.85 -0.03 22.23
CA PHE A 83 -4.11 0.66 21.95
C PHE A 83 -5.28 0.17 22.83
N GLY A 84 -5.11 -0.96 23.50
CA GLY A 84 -6.10 -1.57 24.39
C GLY A 84 -6.62 -2.92 23.89
N SER A 85 -7.18 -3.72 24.81
CA SER A 85 -7.49 -5.15 24.60
C SER A 85 -8.42 -5.49 23.44
N GLN A 86 -9.21 -4.52 22.98
CA GLN A 86 -10.13 -4.64 21.85
C GLN A 86 -9.47 -4.50 20.47
N TYR A 87 -8.22 -4.03 20.40
CA TYR A 87 -7.51 -3.85 19.14
C TYR A 87 -6.96 -5.17 18.59
N LEU A 88 -6.93 -5.26 17.27
CA LEU A 88 -6.52 -6.43 16.52
C LEU A 88 -5.45 -6.03 15.49
N ALA A 89 -4.39 -6.82 15.37
CA ALA A 89 -3.36 -6.63 14.37
C ALA A 89 -3.84 -7.04 12.97
N GLN A 90 -3.54 -6.21 11.97
CA GLN A 90 -3.83 -6.49 10.57
C GLN A 90 -2.64 -6.08 9.66
N PRO A 91 -2.40 -6.81 8.54
CA PRO A 91 -1.32 -6.52 7.62
C PRO A 91 -1.68 -5.40 6.64
N ALA A 92 -0.69 -4.60 6.26
CA ALA A 92 -0.78 -3.64 5.18
C ALA A 92 0.50 -3.66 4.32
N LYS A 93 0.32 -3.62 3.00
CA LYS A 93 1.44 -3.56 2.02
C LYS A 93 2.22 -2.25 2.11
N ASN A 94 1.55 -1.16 2.51
CA ASN A 94 2.07 0.20 2.68
C ASN A 94 0.95 1.15 3.16
N SER A 95 1.24 2.45 3.29
CA SER A 95 0.31 3.49 3.74
C SER A 95 -0.87 3.81 2.81
N LEU A 96 -0.87 3.26 1.59
CA LEU A 96 -1.97 3.35 0.62
C LEU A 96 -2.71 2.01 0.44
N SER A 97 -2.32 0.99 1.21
CA SER A 97 -2.84 -0.37 1.10
C SER A 97 -4.32 -0.46 1.44
N SER A 98 -4.99 -1.41 0.80
CA SER A 98 -6.25 -1.97 1.30
C SER A 98 -6.08 -2.58 2.69
N TRP A 99 -7.19 -2.75 3.42
CA TRP A 99 -7.18 -3.53 4.66
C TRP A 99 -7.16 -5.00 4.31
N TYR A 100 -6.17 -5.71 4.82
CA TYR A 100 -6.07 -7.14 4.66
C TYR A 100 -6.20 -7.83 6.02
N LYS A 101 -6.35 -9.15 6.00
CA LYS A 101 -6.32 -9.98 7.21
C LYS A 101 -5.12 -10.90 7.18
N PHE A 102 -4.62 -11.25 8.35
CA PHE A 102 -3.65 -12.34 8.46
C PHE A 102 -4.33 -13.68 8.20
N MET A 103 -3.63 -14.53 7.44
CA MET A 103 -3.85 -15.96 7.45
C MET A 103 -2.80 -16.58 8.36
N LEU A 104 -3.23 -17.42 9.30
CA LEU A 104 -2.39 -18.00 10.33
C LEU A 104 -2.11 -19.45 9.99
N PHE A 105 -0.85 -19.81 9.89
CA PHE A 105 -0.41 -21.19 9.82
C PHE A 105 0.01 -21.70 11.20
N ASP A 106 -0.59 -22.80 11.63
CA ASP A 106 -0.24 -23.49 12.87
C ASP A 106 0.61 -24.72 12.56
N GLN A 107 1.85 -24.71 13.05
CA GLN A 107 2.81 -25.76 12.76
C GLN A 107 2.54 -27.06 13.52
N GLU A 108 1.91 -27.00 14.69
CA GLU A 108 1.63 -28.17 15.53
C GLU A 108 0.51 -29.02 14.94
N THR A 109 -0.54 -28.35 14.47
CA THR A 109 -1.75 -28.96 13.90
C THR A 109 -1.70 -29.05 12.38
N ASN A 110 -0.76 -28.35 11.73
CA ASN A 110 -0.66 -28.19 10.29
C ASN A 110 -1.97 -27.65 9.65
N THR A 111 -2.55 -26.62 10.26
CA THR A 111 -3.82 -26.02 9.83
C THR A 111 -3.71 -24.53 9.51
N TYR A 112 -4.67 -24.02 8.74
CA TYR A 112 -4.79 -22.61 8.40
C TYR A 112 -6.06 -22.02 9.04
N SER A 113 -5.98 -20.79 9.51
CA SER A 113 -7.14 -20.02 9.99
C SER A 113 -7.02 -18.55 9.62
N ILE A 114 -8.14 -17.83 9.49
CA ILE A 114 -8.13 -16.39 9.26
C ILE A 114 -8.19 -15.68 10.61
N ALA A 115 -7.31 -14.69 10.82
CA ALA A 115 -7.34 -13.85 12.00
C ALA A 115 -8.60 -12.95 12.02
N ASP A 116 -9.08 -12.63 13.22
CA ASP A 116 -10.10 -11.59 13.37
C ASP A 116 -9.58 -10.24 12.88
N GLY A 117 -10.50 -9.40 12.41
CA GLY A 117 -10.16 -8.10 11.84
C GLY A 117 -11.32 -7.50 11.07
N TYR A 118 -11.15 -6.25 10.65
CA TYR A 118 -12.14 -5.50 9.90
C TYR A 118 -11.71 -5.37 8.43
N ILE A 119 -12.61 -5.61 7.48
CA ILE A 119 -12.39 -5.26 6.07
C ILE A 119 -13.46 -4.24 5.69
N PRO A 120 -13.10 -3.00 5.33
CA PRO A 120 -14.06 -2.01 4.89
C PRO A 120 -14.71 -2.44 3.58
N PRO A 121 -15.99 -2.10 3.33
CA PRO A 121 -16.66 -2.43 2.08
C PRO A 121 -15.95 -1.94 0.81
N THR A 122 -15.21 -0.84 0.92
CA THR A 122 -14.41 -0.24 -0.17
C THR A 122 -12.98 -0.76 -0.25
N ASN A 123 -12.58 -1.63 0.68
CA ASN A 123 -11.23 -2.14 0.83
C ASN A 123 -10.16 -1.02 0.87
N SER A 124 -10.48 0.14 1.45
CA SER A 124 -9.57 1.29 1.54
C SER A 124 -9.43 1.78 2.97
N MET A 125 -8.24 2.29 3.31
CA MET A 125 -7.94 2.82 4.63
C MET A 125 -8.53 4.22 4.84
N PRO A 126 -9.51 4.41 5.76
CA PRO A 126 -10.04 5.73 6.04
C PRO A 126 -8.94 6.61 6.64
N ARG A 127 -8.75 7.82 6.11
CA ARG A 127 -7.69 8.73 6.56
C ARG A 127 -8.20 9.67 7.64
N ILE A 128 -7.40 9.90 8.67
CA ILE A 128 -7.66 10.91 9.70
C ILE A 128 -7.72 12.29 9.04
N SER A 129 -8.78 13.07 9.32
CA SER A 129 -9.02 14.38 8.70
C SER A 129 -9.76 15.35 9.63
N ASP A 130 -9.61 15.16 10.95
CA ASP A 130 -10.26 15.98 11.97
C ASP A 130 -9.72 17.43 11.99
N VAL A 131 -10.58 18.43 12.20
CA VAL A 131 -10.20 19.84 12.25
C VAL A 131 -9.29 20.15 13.43
N ASN A 132 -9.42 19.43 14.55
CA ASN A 132 -8.62 19.65 15.76
C ASN A 132 -7.16 19.22 15.58
N LEU A 133 -6.86 18.44 14.54
CA LEU A 133 -5.51 18.00 14.18
C LEU A 133 -4.89 18.86 13.08
N LYS A 134 -5.53 19.97 12.70
CA LYS A 134 -5.11 20.85 11.61
C LYS A 134 -4.94 22.28 12.11
N TYR A 135 -3.96 22.98 11.57
CA TYR A 135 -3.74 24.40 11.81
C TYR A 135 -3.46 25.10 10.47
N ASP A 136 -3.59 26.43 10.44
CA ASP A 136 -3.45 27.26 9.23
C ASP A 136 -4.32 26.80 8.04
N ILE A 137 -5.61 26.59 8.33
CA ILE A 137 -6.57 26.09 7.34
C ILE A 137 -6.97 27.23 6.41
N GLN A 138 -6.54 27.17 5.16
CA GLN A 138 -6.92 28.10 4.09
C GLN A 138 -7.71 27.38 2.98
N PRO A 139 -8.74 28.02 2.39
CA PRO A 139 -9.38 27.51 1.18
C PRO A 139 -8.40 27.41 0.01
N LEU A 140 -8.55 26.39 -0.84
CA LEU A 140 -7.80 26.31 -2.09
C LEU A 140 -8.42 27.27 -3.11
N LEU A 141 -7.59 28.14 -3.68
CA LEU A 141 -8.01 29.15 -4.65
C LEU A 141 -7.32 28.92 -6.00
N ASN A 142 -8.01 29.35 -7.06
CA ASN A 142 -7.57 29.24 -8.46
C ASN A 142 -7.28 27.79 -8.86
N SER A 143 -8.06 26.86 -8.31
CA SER A 143 -7.86 25.43 -8.49
C SER A 143 -8.15 25.00 -9.93
N LEU A 144 -9.17 25.60 -10.57
CA LEU A 144 -9.47 25.37 -11.97
C LEU A 144 -8.32 25.79 -12.88
N ASP A 145 -7.76 26.98 -12.65
CA ASP A 145 -6.68 27.49 -13.49
C ASP A 145 -5.40 26.65 -13.31
N LYS A 146 -5.09 26.18 -12.09
CA LYS A 146 -3.96 25.28 -11.81
C LYS A 146 -4.12 23.93 -12.51
N ILE A 147 -5.26 23.26 -12.33
CA ILE A 147 -5.52 21.95 -12.94
C ILE A 147 -5.57 22.06 -14.47
N SER A 148 -6.10 23.16 -15.02
CA SER A 148 -6.17 23.37 -16.48
C SER A 148 -4.80 23.50 -17.15
N ARG A 149 -3.72 23.72 -16.39
CA ARG A 149 -2.33 23.72 -16.90
C ARG A 149 -1.66 22.35 -16.85
N LEU A 150 -2.28 21.38 -16.20
CA LEU A 150 -1.82 19.98 -16.19
C LEU A 150 -2.50 19.20 -17.31
N ASN A 151 -1.82 18.18 -17.81
CA ASN A 151 -2.38 17.26 -18.80
C ASN A 151 -2.52 15.84 -18.23
N GLY A 152 -3.59 15.15 -18.66
CA GLY A 152 -3.70 13.71 -18.52
C GLY A 152 -2.99 13.00 -19.66
N TYR A 153 -2.21 11.98 -19.33
CA TYR A 153 -1.44 11.18 -20.28
C TYR A 153 -1.84 9.72 -20.18
N SER A 154 -1.74 9.00 -21.30
CA SER A 154 -1.51 7.57 -21.30
C SER A 154 -0.04 7.29 -21.57
N TYR A 155 0.54 6.31 -20.88
CA TYR A 155 1.95 5.97 -21.04
C TYR A 155 2.20 4.48 -20.79
N SER A 156 3.38 4.03 -21.21
CA SER A 156 3.94 2.74 -20.81
C SER A 156 5.30 2.97 -20.18
N TRP A 157 5.62 2.18 -19.15
CA TRP A 157 6.92 2.24 -18.50
C TRP A 157 8.04 1.82 -19.46
N ARG A 158 9.19 2.50 -19.36
CA ARG A 158 10.38 2.07 -20.09
C ARG A 158 10.90 0.76 -19.49
N PRO A 159 11.30 -0.24 -20.30
CA PRO A 159 11.81 -1.51 -19.80
C PRO A 159 13.01 -1.39 -18.85
N ASP A 160 13.82 -0.35 -18.99
CA ASP A 160 15.01 -0.05 -18.19
C ASP A 160 14.75 0.89 -16.99
N SER A 161 13.49 1.29 -16.76
CA SER A 161 13.12 2.13 -15.60
C SER A 161 12.94 1.32 -14.31
N ILE A 162 12.82 2.01 -13.18
CA ILE A 162 12.47 1.39 -11.88
C ILE A 162 11.19 0.54 -11.97
N GLN A 163 10.24 0.93 -12.82
CA GLN A 163 9.00 0.19 -13.07
C GLN A 163 9.04 -0.61 -14.39
N GLY A 164 10.24 -0.96 -14.87
CA GLY A 164 10.41 -1.71 -16.12
C GLY A 164 9.72 -3.09 -16.12
N HIS A 165 9.47 -3.66 -14.94
CA HIS A 165 8.67 -4.88 -14.79
C HIS A 165 7.20 -4.73 -15.24
N LEU A 166 6.69 -3.49 -15.34
CA LEU A 166 5.37 -3.14 -15.87
C LEU A 166 5.42 -2.72 -17.36
N ALA A 167 6.58 -2.80 -18.00
CA ALA A 167 6.72 -2.41 -19.40
C ALA A 167 5.77 -3.23 -20.30
N GLY A 168 5.12 -2.53 -21.25
CA GLY A 168 4.10 -3.10 -22.13
C GLY A 168 2.67 -3.00 -21.59
N GLN A 169 2.47 -2.59 -20.34
CA GLN A 169 1.16 -2.19 -19.82
C GLN A 169 0.90 -0.71 -20.12
N TYR A 170 -0.36 -0.37 -20.42
CA TYR A 170 -0.80 1.01 -20.59
C TYR A 170 -1.39 1.51 -19.27
N GLU A 171 -0.88 2.64 -18.79
CA GLU A 171 -1.38 3.35 -17.62
C GLU A 171 -1.83 4.76 -18.02
N TYR A 172 -2.64 5.35 -17.15
CA TYR A 172 -3.05 6.75 -17.24
C TYR A 172 -2.55 7.51 -16.02
N GLY A 173 -2.11 8.74 -16.23
CA GLY A 173 -1.63 9.58 -15.14
C GLY A 173 -1.20 10.96 -15.59
N VAL A 174 -0.38 11.61 -14.77
CA VAL A 174 0.18 12.95 -15.00
C VAL A 174 1.71 12.89 -15.03
N ILE A 175 2.34 13.90 -15.63
CA ILE A 175 3.79 14.05 -15.59
C ILE A 175 4.18 14.81 -14.32
N ALA A 176 5.02 14.19 -13.47
CA ALA A 176 5.39 14.74 -12.17
C ALA A 176 6.05 16.13 -12.24
N GLN A 177 6.75 16.42 -13.34
CA GLN A 177 7.38 17.73 -13.59
C GLN A 177 6.35 18.83 -13.83
N GLU A 178 5.22 18.53 -14.49
CA GLU A 178 4.12 19.49 -14.67
C GLU A 178 3.45 19.77 -13.32
N VAL A 179 3.18 18.70 -12.55
CA VAL A 179 2.63 18.83 -11.19
C VAL A 179 3.58 19.66 -10.32
N GLN A 180 4.89 19.42 -10.38
CA GLN A 180 5.86 20.19 -9.60
C GLN A 180 5.86 21.69 -9.95
N SER A 181 5.59 22.05 -11.20
CA SER A 181 5.52 23.45 -11.62
C SER A 181 4.27 24.15 -11.07
N GLU A 182 3.14 23.45 -10.99
CA GLU A 182 1.84 24.04 -10.66
C GLU A 182 1.42 23.86 -9.19
N LEU A 183 1.81 22.73 -8.61
CA LEU A 183 1.44 22.23 -7.28
C LEU A 183 2.69 21.57 -6.64
N PRO A 184 3.75 22.33 -6.36
CA PRO A 184 5.05 21.78 -5.91
C PRO A 184 4.93 20.93 -4.64
N GLU A 185 3.95 21.20 -3.77
CA GLU A 185 3.69 20.44 -2.55
C GLU A 185 3.26 19.00 -2.84
N LEU A 186 2.69 18.74 -4.02
CA LEU A 186 2.18 17.45 -4.46
C LEU A 186 3.18 16.68 -5.35
N ALA A 187 4.38 17.20 -5.57
CA ALA A 187 5.41 16.52 -6.35
C ALA A 187 6.78 16.57 -5.67
N LYS A 188 7.19 15.45 -5.09
CA LYS A 188 8.41 15.33 -4.27
C LYS A 188 9.45 14.44 -4.94
N ARG A 189 10.73 14.74 -4.68
CA ARG A 189 11.84 13.86 -5.09
C ARG A 189 12.13 12.85 -3.98
N ASP A 190 12.40 11.61 -4.36
CA ASP A 190 13.00 10.63 -3.46
C ASP A 190 14.52 10.84 -3.32
N ILE A 191 15.16 10.03 -2.49
CA ILE A 191 16.60 10.10 -2.20
C ILE A 191 17.46 9.86 -3.46
N GLN A 192 16.92 9.19 -4.49
CA GLN A 192 17.57 8.99 -5.79
C GLN A 192 17.28 10.12 -6.78
N GLY A 193 16.50 11.13 -6.39
CA GLY A 193 16.15 12.29 -7.22
C GLY A 193 14.97 12.08 -8.16
N THR A 194 14.29 10.93 -8.10
CA THR A 194 13.11 10.62 -8.92
C THR A 194 11.89 11.33 -8.38
N LEU A 195 11.12 11.99 -9.25
CA LEU A 195 9.89 12.68 -8.87
C LEU A 195 8.72 11.72 -8.71
N ARG A 196 7.91 11.95 -7.67
CA ARG A 196 6.70 11.20 -7.34
C ARG A 196 5.56 12.18 -7.08
N VAL A 197 4.36 11.81 -7.50
CA VAL A 197 3.15 12.63 -7.37
C VAL A 197 2.27 12.10 -6.24
N ASP A 198 1.80 13.00 -5.39
CA ASP A 198 0.71 12.73 -4.45
C ASP A 198 -0.65 12.86 -5.17
N TYR A 199 -1.08 11.75 -5.77
CA TYR A 199 -2.39 11.69 -6.45
C TYR A 199 -3.57 11.90 -5.49
N ILE A 200 -3.42 11.61 -4.20
CA ILE A 200 -4.48 11.82 -3.21
C ILE A 200 -4.62 13.32 -2.93
N GLY A 201 -3.50 14.03 -2.82
CA GLY A 201 -3.48 15.48 -2.67
C GLY A 201 -4.06 16.25 -3.87
N LEU A 202 -4.11 15.66 -5.07
CA LEU A 202 -4.78 16.26 -6.23
C LEU A 202 -6.31 16.31 -6.08
N ILE A 203 -6.90 15.39 -5.31
CA ILE A 203 -8.37 15.27 -5.15
C ILE A 203 -9.01 16.57 -4.63
N PRO A 204 -8.56 17.19 -3.52
CA PRO A 204 -9.15 18.46 -3.06
C PRO A 204 -8.95 19.62 -4.05
N VAL A 205 -7.88 19.62 -4.85
CA VAL A 205 -7.69 20.64 -5.91
C VAL A 205 -8.72 20.43 -7.03
N LEU A 206 -8.92 19.19 -7.46
CA LEU A 206 -9.95 18.84 -8.45
C LEU A 206 -11.36 19.18 -7.94
N LEU A 207 -11.65 18.91 -6.66
CA LEU A 207 -12.92 19.28 -6.02
C LEU A 207 -13.20 20.78 -6.15
N GLU A 208 -12.25 21.62 -5.76
CA GLU A 208 -12.43 23.08 -5.85
C GLU A 208 -12.47 23.57 -7.30
N SER A 209 -11.75 22.93 -8.24
CA SER A 209 -11.86 23.27 -9.67
C SER A 209 -13.27 23.07 -10.23
N ILE A 210 -13.98 22.02 -9.77
CA ILE A 210 -15.35 21.73 -10.21
C ILE A 210 -16.30 22.80 -9.65
N LYS A 211 -16.10 23.23 -8.40
CA LYS A 211 -16.89 24.32 -7.79
C LYS A 211 -16.67 25.64 -8.51
N GLU A 212 -15.41 25.99 -8.78
CA GLU A 212 -15.05 27.18 -9.55
C GLU A 212 -15.66 27.14 -10.97
N LEU A 213 -15.59 25.99 -11.66
CA LEU A 213 -16.19 25.80 -12.97
C LEU A 213 -17.71 25.96 -12.92
N LYS A 214 -18.37 25.35 -11.93
CA LYS A 214 -19.82 25.46 -11.72
C LYS A 214 -20.24 26.92 -11.56
N THR A 215 -19.55 27.68 -10.71
CA THR A 215 -19.84 29.11 -10.51
C THR A 215 -19.69 29.91 -11.80
N ARG A 216 -18.67 29.63 -12.62
CA ARG A 216 -18.52 30.26 -13.94
C ARG A 216 -19.71 29.94 -14.87
N VAL A 217 -20.16 28.68 -14.91
CA VAL A 217 -21.31 28.26 -15.72
C VAL A 217 -22.60 28.96 -15.26
N GLU A 218 -22.91 28.96 -13.97
CA GLU A 218 -24.12 29.62 -13.43
C GLU A 218 -24.12 31.13 -13.70
N THR A 219 -22.94 31.78 -13.60
CA THR A 219 -22.79 33.20 -13.93
C THR A 219 -23.10 33.47 -15.40
N LEU A 220 -22.60 32.62 -16.31
CA LEU A 220 -22.85 32.75 -17.76
C LEU A 220 -24.32 32.50 -18.11
N GLU A 221 -24.96 31.51 -17.48
CA GLU A 221 -26.38 31.18 -17.70
C GLU A 221 -27.32 32.28 -17.18
N SER A 222 -27.00 32.89 -16.03
CA SER A 222 -27.80 34.00 -15.47
C SER A 222 -27.65 35.34 -16.22
N SER A 223 -26.65 35.44 -17.09
CA SER A 223 -26.37 36.62 -17.91
C SER A 223 -27.01 36.56 -19.30
N GLN A 224 -27.74 35.48 -19.62
CA GLN A 224 -28.54 35.30 -20.84
C GLN A 224 -30.03 35.58 -20.57
#